data_AF-A0A0M3KIF7-F1
#
_entry.id   AF-A0A0M3KIF7-F1
#
_cell.length_a   1.000
_cell.length_b   1.000
_cell.length_c   1.000
_cell.angle_alpha   90.00
_cell.angle_beta   90.00
_cell.angle_gamma   90.00
#
_symmetry.space_group_name_H-M   'P 1'
#
loop_
_entity.id
_entity.type
_entity.pdbx_description
1 polymer ?
#
loop_
_entity_poly.entity_id
_entity_poly.type
_entity_poly.pdbx_seq_one_letter_code
_entity_poly.pdbx_strand_id
1 'polypeptide(L)'
;MRKIASKYVLNPVDCILPKGMFYPSHVLDCLCNKFIPDKVALIVFVTASETYDETTSAAQYFLHMASQTGIPIIAWNADNAGFTFDEVNSLEKQIK
;
A
#
# COMPACT_ATOMS: atom_id res chain seq x y z
N MET A 1 -8.12 7.25 19.08
CA MET A 1 -8.54 5.83 18.95
C MET A 1 -9.36 5.31 20.14
N ARG A 2 -8.96 5.53 21.40
CA ARG A 2 -9.66 5.02 22.61
C ARG A 2 -11.18 5.29 22.69
N LYS A 3 -11.67 6.43 22.17
CA LYS A 3 -13.11 6.80 22.20
C LYS A 3 -13.98 6.13 21.12
N ILE A 4 -13.39 5.67 20.01
CA ILE A 4 -14.13 4.97 18.93
C ILE A 4 -14.29 3.50 19.32
N ALA A 5 -13.20 2.89 19.79
CA ALA A 5 -13.18 1.48 20.20
C ALA A 5 -14.11 1.17 21.39
N SER A 6 -14.47 2.16 22.22
CA SER A 6 -15.41 1.96 23.34
C SER A 6 -16.89 2.03 22.93
N LYS A 7 -17.20 2.40 21.68
CA LYS A 7 -18.57 2.54 21.17
C LYS A 7 -18.86 1.69 19.93
N TYR A 8 -17.83 1.22 19.23
CA TYR A 8 -17.95 0.48 17.99
C TYR A 8 -17.07 -0.77 18.03
N VAL A 9 -17.63 -1.91 17.63
CA VAL A 9 -16.89 -3.15 17.37
C VAL A 9 -16.40 -3.10 15.93
N LEU A 10 -15.08 -3.11 15.74
CA LEU A 10 -14.47 -3.18 14.43
C LEU A 10 -14.26 -4.64 14.06
N ASN A 11 -14.94 -5.10 13.00
CA ASN A 11 -14.73 -6.43 12.45
C ASN A 11 -13.71 -6.34 11.29
N PRO A 12 -12.69 -7.21 11.25
CA PRO A 12 -11.77 -7.24 10.14
C PRO A 12 -12.46 -7.73 8.86
N VAL A 13 -12.10 -7.15 7.72
CA VAL A 13 -12.47 -7.61 6.38
C VAL A 13 -11.18 -7.88 5.63
N ASP A 14 -10.90 -9.15 5.36
CA ASP A 14 -9.62 -9.56 4.79
C ASP A 14 -9.60 -9.48 3.26
N CYS A 15 -8.57 -8.79 2.76
CA CYS A 15 -8.13 -8.81 1.36
C CYS A 15 -6.67 -9.23 1.32
N ILE A 16 -6.39 -10.38 0.73
CA ILE A 16 -5.02 -10.86 0.54
C ILE A 16 -4.54 -10.36 -0.82
N LEU A 17 -3.57 -9.46 -0.82
CA LEU A 17 -2.96 -8.99 -2.04
C LEU A 17 -2.04 -10.09 -2.64
N PRO A 18 -2.06 -10.28 -3.96
CA PRO A 18 -1.16 -11.20 -4.62
C PRO A 18 0.30 -10.76 -4.45
N LYS A 19 1.19 -11.75 -4.37
CA LYS A 19 2.64 -11.54 -4.46
C LYS A 19 3.07 -11.74 -5.91
N GLY A 20 3.97 -10.91 -6.41
CA GLY A 20 4.62 -11.09 -7.69
C GLY A 20 3.90 -10.37 -8.80
N MET A 21 3.92 -10.99 -9.98
CA MET A 21 3.09 -10.52 -11.08
C MET A 21 1.62 -10.57 -10.65
N PHE A 22 0.94 -9.43 -10.73
CA PHE A 22 -0.48 -9.34 -10.44
C PHE A 22 -1.24 -8.71 -11.60
N TYR A 23 -2.54 -9.01 -11.68
CA TYR A 23 -3.46 -8.33 -12.56
C TYR A 23 -4.24 -7.27 -11.78
N PRO A 24 -4.52 -6.09 -12.36
CA PRO A 24 -5.33 -5.05 -11.70
C PRO A 24 -6.65 -5.55 -11.13
N SER A 25 -7.27 -6.54 -11.79
CA SER A 25 -8.49 -7.20 -11.33
C SER A 25 -8.38 -7.77 -9.92
N HIS A 26 -7.22 -8.27 -9.48
CA HIS A 26 -7.05 -8.79 -8.13
C HIS A 26 -7.26 -7.71 -7.05
N VAL A 27 -6.77 -6.49 -7.30
CA VAL A 27 -6.96 -5.36 -6.38
C VAL A 27 -8.38 -4.82 -6.47
N LEU A 28 -8.91 -4.72 -7.69
CA LEU A 28 -10.28 -4.24 -7.89
C LEU A 28 -11.32 -5.19 -7.28
N ASP A 29 -11.08 -6.51 -7.29
CA ASP A 29 -11.95 -7.48 -6.63
C ASP A 29 -12.05 -7.20 -5.13
N CYS A 30 -10.93 -6.94 -4.45
CA CYS A 30 -10.96 -6.56 -3.04
C CYS A 30 -11.74 -5.28 -2.76
N LEU A 31 -11.54 -4.24 -3.58
CA LEU A 31 -12.22 -2.97 -3.35
C LEU A 31 -13.71 -3.07 -3.68
N CYS A 32 -14.03 -3.54 -4.89
CA CYS A 32 -15.38 -3.53 -5.44
C CYS A 32 -16.27 -4.62 -4.87
N ASN A 33 -15.73 -5.81 -4.59
CA ASN A 33 -16.51 -6.98 -4.20
C ASN A 33 -16.41 -7.31 -2.70
N LYS A 34 -15.49 -6.69 -1.96
CA LYS A 34 -15.40 -6.82 -0.49
C LYS A 34 -15.58 -5.51 0.24
N PHE A 35 -14.67 -4.56 0.07
CA PHE A 35 -14.61 -3.39 0.96
C PHE A 35 -15.81 -2.45 0.82
N ILE A 36 -16.21 -2.15 -0.42
CA ILE A 36 -17.36 -1.26 -0.68
C ILE A 36 -18.68 -1.93 -0.24
N PRO A 37 -18.99 -3.19 -0.63
CA PRO A 37 -20.21 -3.87 -0.17
C PRO A 37 -20.28 -4.03 1.34
N ASP A 38 -19.17 -4.34 2.00
CA ASP A 38 -19.10 -4.53 3.46
C ASP A 38 -19.07 -3.22 4.25
N LYS A 39 -19.14 -2.07 3.55
CA LYS A 39 -19.13 -0.72 4.14
C LYS A 39 -17.93 -0.50 5.06
N VAL A 40 -16.75 -0.93 4.61
CA VAL A 40 -15.49 -0.71 5.34
C VAL A 40 -15.29 0.78 5.62
N ALA A 41 -15.18 1.12 6.90
CA ALA A 41 -15.08 2.51 7.35
C ALA A 41 -13.64 3.03 7.47
N LEU A 42 -12.65 2.12 7.49
CA LEU A 42 -11.24 2.41 7.67
C LEU A 42 -10.41 1.25 7.11
N ILE A 43 -9.39 1.56 6.31
CA ILE A 43 -8.40 0.60 5.87
C ILE A 43 -7.13 0.79 6.71
N VAL A 44 -6.66 -0.29 7.33
CA VAL A 44 -5.37 -0.33 8.02
C VAL A 44 -4.44 -1.20 7.20
N PHE A 45 -3.48 -0.58 6.51
CA PHE A 45 -2.49 -1.28 5.68
C PHE A 45 -1.15 -1.34 6.41
N VAL A 46 -0.71 -2.54 6.77
CA VAL A 46 0.56 -2.77 7.47
C VAL A 46 1.36 -3.80 6.70
N THR A 47 2.59 -3.43 6.32
CA THR A 47 3.57 -4.37 5.77
C THR A 47 4.70 -4.54 6.79
N ALA A 48 4.99 -5.79 7.13
CA ALA A 48 6.05 -6.16 8.07
C ALA A 48 7.33 -6.67 7.36
N SER A 49 7.36 -6.67 6.03
CA SER A 49 8.52 -7.13 5.26
C SER A 49 9.27 -5.93 4.70
N GLU A 50 10.52 -5.72 5.14
CA GLU A 50 11.47 -4.77 4.55
C GLU A 50 12.14 -5.31 3.28
N THR A 51 11.84 -6.55 2.90
CA THR A 51 12.26 -7.10 1.62
C THR A 51 11.48 -6.37 0.53
N TYR A 52 12.19 -5.63 -0.33
CA TYR A 52 11.71 -5.10 -1.62
C TYR A 52 11.32 -6.26 -2.55
N ASP A 53 10.30 -7.01 -2.14
CA ASP A 53 9.87 -8.23 -2.76
C ASP A 53 8.66 -7.95 -3.65
N GLU A 54 8.34 -8.95 -4.44
CA GLU A 54 7.25 -9.10 -5.38
C GLU A 54 5.86 -8.57 -4.93
N THR A 55 5.62 -8.33 -3.63
CA THR A 55 4.38 -7.72 -3.10
C THR A 55 4.27 -6.21 -3.25
N THR A 56 5.37 -5.49 -3.51
CA THR A 56 5.39 -4.01 -3.46
C THR A 56 4.50 -3.39 -4.55
N SER A 57 4.44 -3.97 -5.74
CA SER A 57 3.68 -3.40 -6.87
C SER A 57 2.16 -3.47 -6.65
N ALA A 58 1.64 -4.61 -6.18
CA ALA A 58 0.22 -4.78 -5.87
C ALA A 58 -0.21 -3.91 -4.68
N ALA A 59 0.64 -3.76 -3.67
CA ALA A 59 0.42 -2.89 -2.52
C ALA A 59 0.29 -1.41 -2.92
N GLN A 60 1.20 -0.91 -3.75
CA GLN A 60 1.16 0.48 -4.22
C GLN A 60 -0.07 0.74 -5.09
N TYR A 61 -0.42 -0.19 -5.98
CA TYR A 61 -1.64 -0.09 -6.77
C TYR A 61 -2.90 -0.13 -5.89
N PHE A 62 -2.93 -0.99 -4.87
CA PHE A 62 -4.01 -1.04 -3.89
C PHE A 62 -4.17 0.29 -3.16
N LEU A 63 -3.09 0.88 -2.61
CA LEU A 63 -3.17 2.17 -1.92
C LEU A 63 -3.67 3.28 -2.86
N HIS A 64 -3.19 3.30 -4.10
CA HIS A 64 -3.64 4.26 -5.10
C HIS A 64 -5.13 4.12 -5.41
N MET A 65 -5.60 2.91 -5.71
CA MET A 65 -7.01 2.68 -6.02
C MET A 65 -7.92 2.88 -4.81
N ALA A 66 -7.50 2.44 -3.62
CA ALA A 66 -8.25 2.64 -2.39
C ALA A 66 -8.43 4.13 -2.09
N SER A 67 -7.44 4.98 -2.39
CA SER A 67 -7.55 6.44 -2.20
C SER A 67 -8.70 7.08 -2.99
N GLN A 68 -9.12 6.46 -4.10
CA GLN A 68 -10.21 6.94 -4.95
C GLN A 68 -11.59 6.62 -4.37
N THR A 69 -11.67 5.75 -3.36
CA THR A 69 -12.96 5.33 -2.76
C THR A 69 -13.48 6.29 -1.70
N GLY A 70 -12.63 7.20 -1.22
CA GLY A 70 -12.93 8.06 -0.07
C GLY A 70 -12.87 7.35 1.29
N ILE A 71 -12.57 6.04 1.33
CA ILE A 71 -12.34 5.32 2.59
C ILE A 71 -10.99 5.79 3.16
N PRO A 72 -10.94 6.24 4.43
CA PRO A 72 -9.69 6.68 5.03
C PRO A 72 -8.70 5.50 5.15
N ILE A 73 -7.43 5.77 4.87
CA ILE A 73 -6.35 4.78 4.89
C ILE A 73 -5.31 5.21 5.93
N ILE A 74 -4.98 4.30 6.85
CA ILE A 74 -3.78 4.40 7.69
C ILE A 74 -2.79 3.37 7.16
N ALA A 75 -1.71 3.84 6.56
CA ALA A 75 -0.66 2.99 6.02
C ALA A 75 0.61 3.11 6.88
N TRP A 76 1.14 1.97 7.31
CA TRP A 76 2.49 1.85 7.84
C TRP A 76 3.28 0.98 6.88
N ASN A 77 3.99 1.64 5.98
CA ASN A 77 4.69 0.97 4.89
C ASN A 77 6.20 1.15 5.09
N ALA A 78 6.88 0.06 5.48
CA ALA A 78 8.32 0.05 5.77
C ALA A 78 9.19 0.13 4.49
N ASP A 79 8.58 0.30 3.32
CA ASP A 79 9.14 0.18 1.97
C ASP A 79 9.38 1.53 1.26
N ASN A 80 9.28 2.66 1.96
CA ASN A 80 9.53 3.99 1.39
C ASN A 80 11.03 4.34 1.37
N ALA A 81 11.84 3.65 0.57
CA ALA A 81 13.15 4.16 0.21
C ALA A 81 13.12 4.80 -1.18
N GLY A 82 13.45 6.08 -1.25
CA GLY A 82 13.76 6.76 -2.51
C GLY A 82 15.21 6.46 -2.90
N PHE A 83 15.42 5.89 -4.08
CA PHE A 83 16.75 5.66 -4.63
C PHE A 83 17.05 6.71 -5.72
N THR A 84 18.24 7.28 -5.68
CA THR A 84 18.79 8.11 -6.76
C THR A 84 19.90 7.33 -7.46
N PHE A 85 20.12 7.61 -8.75
CA PHE A 85 21.37 7.20 -9.39
C PHE A 85 22.47 8.16 -8.96
N ASP A 86 23.61 7.64 -8.53
CA ASP A 86 24.82 8.46 -8.49
C ASP A 86 25.20 8.80 -9.93
N GLU A 87 25.48 10.08 -10.22
CA GLU A 87 26.16 10.45 -11.46
C GLU A 87 27.54 9.78 -11.47
N VAL A 88 27.64 8.65 -12.18
CA VAL A 88 28.92 8.06 -12.55
C VAL A 88 29.55 9.00 -13.59
N ASN A 89 30.15 10.10 -13.15
CA ASN A 89 31.24 10.85 -13.82
C ASN A 89 31.59 12.17 -13.09
N SER A 90 31.80 12.16 -11.78
CA SER A 90 32.47 13.28 -11.10
C SER A 90 33.99 13.32 -11.32
N LEU A 91 34.58 12.29 -11.95
CA LEU A 91 36.03 12.24 -12.24
C LEU A 91 36.45 12.95 -13.53
N GLU A 92 35.53 13.37 -14.42
CA GLU A 92 35.88 14.13 -15.63
C GLU A 92 35.88 15.66 -15.42
N LYS A 93 35.32 16.17 -14.32
CA LYS A 93 35.28 17.62 -14.01
C LYS A 93 36.54 18.16 -13.30
N GLN A 94 37.51 17.31 -12.97
CA GLN A 94 38.78 17.75 -12.35
C GLN A 94 39.97 17.81 -13.33
N ILE A 95 39.79 17.49 -14.63
CA ILE A 95 40.87 17.51 -15.65
C ILE A 95 40.57 18.47 -16.82
N LYS A 96 39.69 19.46 -16.66
CA LYS A 96 39.56 20.58 -17.60
C LYS A 96 39.50 21.92 -16.89
#